data_AF-A0A2P2KCD5-F1
#
_entry.id   AF-A0A2P2KCD5-F1
#
_cell.length_a   1.000
_cell.length_b   1.000
_cell.length_c   1.000
_cell.angle_alpha   90.00
_cell.angle_beta   90.00
_cell.angle_gamma   90.00
#
_symmetry.space_group_name_H-M   'P 1'
#
loop_
_entity.id
_entity.type
_entity.pdbx_description
1 polymer ?
#
loop_
_entity_poly.entity_id
_entity_poly.type
_entity_poly.pdbx_seq_one_letter_code
_entity_poly.pdbx_strand_id
1 'polypeptide(L)' 'MAWRGSLLVCSPLECESPGEMLTSMEKAKAEGADLVELRIDSVSFSHFSMAEMLIKKRTLPSIVSYRFSPTALN' A
#
# COMPACT_ATOMS: atom_id res chain seq x y z
N MET A 1 18.88 15.69 0.09
CA MET A 1 18.70 15.75 1.56
C MET A 1 18.86 14.33 2.09
N ALA A 2 20.04 13.97 2.60
CA ALA A 2 20.24 12.67 3.24
C ALA A 2 19.61 12.74 4.64
N TRP A 3 18.54 12.00 4.88
CA TRP A 3 17.84 12.04 6.15
C TRP A 3 18.69 11.36 7.23
N ARG A 4 18.78 11.99 8.39
CA ARG A 4 19.54 11.55 9.56
C ARG A 4 18.51 11.44 10.70
N GLY A 5 17.81 10.33 10.84
CA GLY A 5 16.76 10.19 11.87
C GLY A 5 15.95 8.90 11.78
N SER A 6 15.71 8.32 12.97
CA SER A 6 14.77 7.26 13.40
C SER A 6 14.31 6.17 12.42
N LEU A 7 14.34 4.91 12.91
CA LEU A 7 13.67 3.77 12.28
C LEU A 7 12.20 4.12 12.02
N LEU A 8 11.73 3.91 10.78
CA LEU A 8 10.31 4.03 10.43
C LEU A 8 9.62 2.68 10.46
N VAL A 9 8.38 2.68 10.94
CA VAL A 9 7.48 1.52 10.90
C VAL A 9 6.64 1.58 9.62
N CYS A 10 6.94 0.68 8.69
CA CYS A 10 6.17 0.52 7.45
C CYS A 10 5.25 -0.69 7.57
N SER A 11 3.94 -0.49 7.34
CA SER A 11 2.96 -1.57 7.30
C SER A 11 2.67 -2.00 5.85
N PRO A 12 3.03 -3.23 5.42
CA PRO A 12 2.69 -3.74 4.12
C PRO A 12 1.21 -4.11 4.06
N LEU A 13 0.52 -3.62 3.04
CA LEU A 13 -0.89 -3.86 2.81
C LEU A 13 -1.07 -4.79 1.62
N GLU A 14 -1.48 -6.02 1.91
CA GLU A 14 -1.87 -7.04 0.93
C GLU A 14 -3.38 -7.24 1.06
N CYS A 15 -4.15 -6.82 0.05
CA CYS A 15 -5.61 -6.84 0.08
C CYS A 15 -6.15 -7.23 -1.29
N GLU A 16 -7.34 -7.83 -1.34
CA GLU A 16 -7.92 -8.33 -2.59
C GLU A 16 -8.68 -7.23 -3.36
N SER A 17 -9.09 -6.17 -2.65
CA SER A 17 -9.80 -5.03 -3.24
C SER A 17 -9.22 -3.66 -2.85
N PRO A 18 -9.45 -2.61 -3.66
CA PRO A 18 -9.06 -1.25 -3.27
C PRO A 18 -9.80 -0.71 -2.06
N GLY A 19 -11.03 -1.17 -1.82
CA GLY A 19 -11.81 -0.76 -0.65
C GLY A 19 -11.16 -1.24 0.64
N GLU A 20 -10.79 -2.51 0.69
CA GLU A 20 -10.00 -3.08 1.81
C GLU A 20 -8.67 -2.38 1.97
N MET A 21 -7.98 -2.08 0.88
CA MET A 21 -6.71 -1.34 0.92
C MET A 21 -6.87 0.04 1.60
N LEU A 22 -7.96 0.76 1.33
CA LEU A 22 -8.27 2.04 2.00
C LEU A 22 -8.55 1.86 3.49
N THR A 23 -9.35 0.86 3.86
CA THR A 23 -9.65 0.59 5.28
C THR A 23 -8.39 0.15 6.04
N SER A 24 -7.55 -0.67 5.42
CA SER A 24 -6.27 -1.13 5.98
C SER A 24 -5.27 0.02 6.15
N MET A 25 -5.25 1.00 5.24
CA MET A 25 -4.45 2.23 5.42
C MET A 25 -4.86 3.01 6.67
N GLU A 26 -6.17 3.20 6.90
CA GLU A 26 -6.67 3.89 8.09
C GLU A 26 -6.36 3.11 9.37
N LYS A 27 -6.47 1.78 9.33
CA LYS A 27 -6.11 0.92 10.45
C LYS A 27 -4.61 1.01 10.77
N ALA A 28 -3.74 0.93 9.77
CA ALA A 28 -2.30 1.06 9.97
C ALA A 28 -1.92 2.40 10.61
N LYS A 29 -2.58 3.48 10.19
CA LYS A 29 -2.43 4.80 10.82
C LYS A 29 -2.89 4.81 12.28
N ALA A 30 -4.05 4.23 12.57
CA ALA A 30 -4.56 4.14 13.94
C ALA A 30 -3.66 3.30 14.86
N GLU A 31 -2.95 2.31 14.31
CA GLU A 31 -1.99 1.46 15.01
C GLU A 31 -0.58 2.08 15.14
N GLY A 32 -0.35 3.26 14.56
CA GLY A 32 0.89 4.02 14.72
C GLY A 32 1.97 3.76 13.67
N ALA A 33 1.60 3.24 12.48
CA ALA A 33 2.53 3.15 11.37
C ALA A 33 2.93 4.55 10.84
N ASP A 34 4.20 4.71 10.48
CA ASP A 34 4.72 5.96 9.89
C ASP A 34 4.41 6.04 8.40
N LEU A 35 4.34 4.89 7.73
CA LEU A 35 4.04 4.75 6.30
C LEU A 35 3.45 3.38 5.98
N VAL A 36 2.92 3.26 4.76
CA VAL A 36 2.35 2.01 4.23
C VAL A 36 3.05 1.58 2.94
N GLU A 37 3.19 0.28 2.72
CA GLU A 37 3.53 -0.29 1.41
C GLU A 37 2.26 -0.82 0.76
N LEU A 38 1.82 -0.20 -0.35
CA LEU A 38 0.68 -0.64 -1.14
C LEU A 38 1.13 -1.73 -2.11
N ARG A 39 0.82 -2.99 -1.81
CA ARG A 39 1.15 -4.14 -2.66
C ARG A 39 0.13 -4.28 -3.77
N ILE A 40 0.38 -3.58 -4.87
CA ILE A 40 -0.55 -3.55 -6.00
C ILE A 40 -0.60 -4.87 -6.77
N ASP A 41 0.36 -5.78 -6.53
CA ASP A 41 0.32 -7.16 -7.02
C ASP A 41 -0.74 -8.04 -6.32
N SER A 42 -1.20 -7.65 -5.11
CA SER A 42 -2.22 -8.42 -4.35
C SER A 42 -3.67 -8.06 -4.72
N VAL A 43 -3.88 -6.92 -5.37
CA VAL A 43 -5.21 -6.39 -5.72
C VAL A 43 -5.53 -6.73 -7.17
N SER A 44 -6.73 -7.25 -7.42
CA SER A 44 -7.24 -7.39 -8.79
C SER A 44 -7.63 -6.03 -9.37
N PHE A 45 -6.69 -5.37 -10.05
CA PHE A 45 -6.97 -4.13 -10.77
C PHE A 45 -7.61 -4.41 -12.14
N SER A 46 -8.82 -3.90 -12.36
CA SER A 46 -9.43 -3.86 -13.70
C SER A 46 -9.00 -2.62 -14.48
N HIS A 47 -8.68 -1.52 -13.79
CA HIS A 47 -8.32 -0.24 -14.40
C HIS A 47 -7.26 0.51 -13.61
N PHE A 48 -6.38 1.23 -14.32
CA PHE A 48 -5.34 2.08 -13.73
C PHE A 48 -5.90 3.17 -12.80
N SER A 49 -7.12 3.63 -13.04
CA SER A 49 -7.82 4.64 -12.21
C SER A 49 -7.97 4.21 -10.75
N MET A 50 -7.96 2.91 -10.45
CA MET A 50 -8.01 2.39 -9.09
C MET A 50 -6.69 2.67 -8.34
N ALA A 51 -5.54 2.52 -9.00
CA ALA A 51 -4.24 2.87 -8.41
C ALA A 51 -4.15 4.38 -8.18
N GLU A 52 -4.63 5.19 -9.13
CA GLU A 52 -4.71 6.65 -8.97
C GLU A 52 -5.59 7.04 -7.77
N MET A 53 -6.74 6.38 -7.59
CA MET A 53 -7.62 6.58 -6.44
C MET A 53 -6.90 6.28 -5.12
N LEU A 54 -6.20 5.13 -5.02
CA LEU A 54 -5.46 4.75 -3.81
C LEU A 54 -4.38 5.78 -3.46
N ILE A 55 -3.63 6.24 -4.47
CA ILE A 55 -2.60 7.27 -4.29
C ILE A 55 -3.21 8.59 -3.82
N LYS A 56 -4.35 9.01 -4.39
CA LYS A 56 -5.03 10.26 -4.01
C LYS A 56 -5.68 10.22 -2.63
N LYS A 57 -6.15 9.05 -2.20
CA LYS A 57 -6.85 8.86 -0.91
C LYS A 57 -5.96 8.39 0.23
N ARG A 58 -4.64 8.23 0.01
CA ARG A 58 -3.72 7.76 1.04
C ARG A 58 -3.77 8.61 2.31
N THR A 59 -3.74 7.95 3.46
CA THR A 59 -3.84 8.59 4.78
C THR A 59 -2.48 8.71 5.49
N LEU A 60 -1.49 8.01 4.94
CA LEU A 60 -0.08 8.02 5.31
C LEU A 60 0.79 8.17 4.05
N PRO A 61 2.08 8.55 4.19
CA PRO A 61 3.05 8.35 3.13
C PRO A 61 3.01 6.90 2.63
N SER A 62 3.11 6.70 1.31
CA SER A 62 2.94 5.38 0.69
C SER A 62 4.10 5.03 -0.21
N ILE A 63 4.61 3.82 -0.09
CA ILE A 63 5.44 3.14 -1.08
C ILE A 63 4.49 2.32 -1.95
N VAL A 64 4.56 2.46 -3.27
CA VAL A 64 3.80 1.61 -4.20
C VAL A 64 4.73 0.54 -4.72
N SER A 65 4.38 -0.72 -4.49
CA SER A 65 5.20 -1.88 -4.83
C SER A 65 4.42 -2.85 -5.68
N TYR A 66 5.05 -3.34 -6.75
CA TYR A 66 4.56 -4.46 -7.56
C TYR A 66 5.58 -5.58 -7.48
N ARG A 67 5.24 -6.68 -6.80
CA ARG A 67 6.10 -7.85 -6.71
C ARG A 67 5.64 -8.92 -7.68
N PHE A 68 6.57 -9.36 -8.52
CA PHE A 68 6.33 -10.52 -9.37
C PHE A 68 6.21 -11.77 -8.50
N SER A 69 5.08 -12.48 -8.60
CA SER A 69 4.91 -13.80 -8.00
C SER A 69 4.86 -14.88 -9.09
N PRO A 70 5.81 -15.83 -9.10
CA PRO A 70 5.83 -16.91 -10.10
C PRO A 70 4.58 -17.80 -10.07
N THR A 71 3.83 -17.82 -8.96
CA THR A 71 2.64 -18.66 -8.79
C THR A 71 1.37 -18.09 -9.42
N ALA A 72 1.39 -16.86 -9.95
CA ALA A 72 0.23 -16.21 -10.57
C ALA A 72 -0.01 -16.59 -12.05
N LEU A 73 0.80 -17.51 -12.60
CA LEU A 73 0.73 -17.97 -14.00
C LEU A 73 -0.02 -19.30 -14.21
N ASN A 74 -0.72 -19.80 -13.18
CA ASN A 74 -1.46 -21.07 -13.24
C ASN A 74 -2.97 -20.85 -13.19
#